data_AF-A0A6L5F3N7-F1
#
_entry.id   AF-A0A6L5F3N7-F1
#
_cell.length_a   1.000
_cell.length_b   1.000
_cell.length_c   1.000
_cell.angle_alpha   90.00
_cell.angle_beta   90.00
_cell.angle_gamma   90.00
#
_symmetry.space_group_name_H-M   'P 1'
#
loop_
_entity.id
_entity.type
_entity.pdbx_description
1 polymer ?
#
loop_
_entity_poly.entity_id
_entity_poly.type
_entity_poly.pdbx_seq_one_letter_code
_entity_poly.pdbx_strand_id
1 'polypeptide(L)' 'MIIDCDTCLMANTDTCDECIVPVLLGAPQRRGRIEISDVEMEAMDNLAAEGLVPPLRLVSGE' A
#
# COMPACT_ATOMS: atom_id res chain seq x y z
N MET A 1 -7.45 1.34 16.86
CA MET A 1 -7.09 2.68 16.37
C MET A 1 -6.86 2.54 14.87
N ILE A 2 -7.66 3.23 14.05
CA ILE A 2 -7.54 3.19 12.59
C ILE A 2 -7.02 4.56 12.17
N ILE A 3 -5.93 4.57 11.40
CA ILE A 3 -5.40 5.79 10.78
C ILE A 3 -5.82 5.74 9.32
N ASP A 4 -6.54 6.77 8.88
CA ASP A 4 -7.02 6.90 7.51
C ASP A 4 -6.53 8.24 6.96
N CYS A 5 -5.63 8.17 5.97
CA CYS A 5 -5.03 9.35 5.36
C CYS A 5 -6.03 10.11 4.46
N ASP A 6 -7.08 9.44 3.95
CA ASP A 6 -8.06 10.05 3.07
C ASP A 6 -9.04 10.95 3.84
N THR A 7 -9.24 10.66 5.13
CA THR A 7 -10.06 11.48 6.04
C THR A 7 -9.23 12.33 7.01
N CYS A 8 -7.89 12.32 6.88
CA CYS A 8 -7.00 13.08 7.74
C CYS A 8 -7.04 14.58 7.40
N LEU A 9 -7.33 15.43 8.41
CA LEU A 9 -7.37 16.88 8.25
C LEU A 9 -6.04 17.52 7.82
N MET A 10 -4.92 16.86 8.12
CA MET A 10 -3.58 17.31 7.77
C MET A 10 -3.03 16.63 6.50
N ALA A 11 -3.86 15.89 5.76
CA ALA A 11 -3.44 15.21 4.55
C ALA A 11 -2.85 16.21 3.53
N ASN A 12 -1.78 15.82 2.85
CA ASN A 12 -1.07 16.62 1.84
C ASN A 12 -0.45 17.92 2.38
N THR A 13 -0.17 18.00 3.68
CA THR A 13 0.60 19.09 4.30
C THR A 13 2.02 18.64 4.67
N ASP A 14 2.86 19.58 5.06
CA ASP A 14 4.20 19.33 5.62
C ASP A 14 4.17 18.49 6.91
N THR A 15 3.05 18.47 7.63
CA THR A 15 2.85 17.60 8.81
C THR A 15 2.92 16.10 8.45
N CYS A 16 2.68 15.73 7.18
CA CYS A 16 2.84 14.35 6.75
C CYS A 16 4.30 13.87 6.84
N ASP A 17 5.29 14.75 6.70
CA ASP A 17 6.70 14.38 6.74
C ASP A 17 7.16 13.95 8.14
N GLU A 18 6.48 14.44 9.18
CA GLU A 18 6.69 14.08 10.58
C GLU A 18 5.71 13.00 11.08
N CYS A 19 4.81 12.53 10.21
CA CYS A 19 3.86 11.47 10.56
C CYS A 19 4.55 10.09 10.63
N ILE A 20 4.03 9.20 11.48
CA ILE A 20 4.51 7.81 11.55
C ILE A 20 4.14 6.99 10.30
N VAL A 21 3.13 7.41 9.53
CA VAL A 21 2.61 6.64 8.39
C VAL A 21 3.67 6.46 7.29
N PRO A 22 4.37 7.52 6.81
CA PRO A 22 5.49 7.34 5.88
C PRO A 22 6.66 6.50 6.41
N VAL A 23 6.85 6.44 7.73
CA VAL A 23 7.89 5.59 8.34
C VAL A 23 7.50 4.12 8.25
N LEU A 24 6.25 3.79 8.54
CA LEU A 24 5.76 2.41 8.53
C LEU A 24 5.45 1.89 7.13
N LEU A 25 4.85 2.73 6.29
CA LEU A 25 4.31 2.35 4.98
C LEU A 25 5.09 2.96 3.81
N GLY A 26 6.13 3.77 4.05
CA GLY A 26 6.77 4.57 3.01
C GLY A 26 5.95 5.80 2.61
N ALA A 27 6.61 6.86 2.17
CA ALA A 27 5.92 8.08 1.71
C ALA A 27 5.06 7.77 0.46
N PRO A 28 3.75 8.12 0.46
CA PRO A 28 2.85 7.85 -0.68
C PRO A 28 3.41 8.42 -1.99
N GLN A 29 3.91 9.66 -1.97
CA GLN A 29 4.51 10.32 -3.13
C GLN A 29 5.81 9.66 -3.65
N ARG A 30 6.46 8.78 -2.87
CA ARG A 30 7.64 8.01 -3.32
C ARG A 30 7.29 6.64 -3.86
N ARG A 31 6.08 6.16 -3.60
CA ARG A 31 5.56 4.92 -4.18
C ARG A 31 4.78 5.32 -5.43
N GLY A 32 5.44 5.26 -6.59
CA GLY A 32 4.72 5.30 -7.86
C GLY A 32 3.63 4.23 -7.91
N ARG A 33 2.73 4.30 -8.89
CA ARG A 33 1.69 3.28 -9.09
C ARG A 33 2.35 1.89 -9.10
N ILE A 34 1.85 0.98 -8.27
CA ILE A 34 2.30 -0.41 -8.27
C ILE A 34 1.79 -1.03 -9.56
N GLU A 35 2.70 -1.35 -10.47
CA GLU A 35 2.40 -2.06 -11.71
C GLU A 35 2.67 -3.54 -11.49
N ILE A 36 1.62 -4.35 -11.52
CA ILE A 36 1.65 -5.80 -11.44
C ILE A 36 0.88 -6.32 -12.65
N SER A 37 1.52 -7.16 -13.45
CA SER A 37 0.88 -7.86 -14.56
C SER A 37 -0.01 -9.00 -14.07
N ASP A 38 -0.92 -9.45 -14.94
CA ASP A 38 -1.80 -10.60 -14.64
C ASP A 38 -1.00 -11.86 -14.30
N VAL A 39 0.15 -12.07 -14.96
CA VAL A 39 1.04 -13.22 -14.72
C VAL A 39 1.69 -13.14 -13.34
N GLU A 40 2.12 -11.94 -12.93
CA GLU A 40 2.70 -11.74 -11.60
C GLU A 40 1.65 -11.87 -10.50
N MET A 41 0.41 -11.46 -10.77
CA MET A 41 -0.72 -11.65 -9.86
C MET A 41 -1.01 -13.14 -9.65
N GLU A 42 -1.09 -13.91 -10.74
CA GLU A 42 -1.27 -15.37 -10.69
C GLU A 42 -0.12 -16.06 -9.94
N ALA A 43 1.13 -15.64 -10.19
CA ALA A 43 2.29 -16.16 -9.48
C ALA A 43 2.19 -15.90 -7.97
N MET A 44 1.78 -14.70 -7.56
CA MET A 44 1.62 -14.35 -6.15
C MET A 44 0.49 -15.16 -5.49
N ASP A 45 -0.61 -15.37 -6.20
CA ASP A 45 -1.73 -16.19 -5.71
C ASP A 45 -1.33 -17.65 -5.50
N ASN A 46 -0.56 -18.22 -6.42
CA ASN A 46 -0.01 -19.58 -6.27
C ASN A 46 0.92 -19.68 -5.05
N LEU A 47 1.80 -18.69 -4.84
CA LEU A 47 2.66 -18.66 -3.66
C LEU A 47 1.86 -18.49 -2.37
N ALA A 48 0.79 -17.71 -2.39
CA ALA A 48 -0.07 -17.51 -1.23
C ALA A 48 -0.90 -18.75 -0.90
N ALA A 49 -1.38 -19.49 -1.90
CA ALA A 49 -2.10 -20.75 -1.72
C ALA A 49 -1.25 -21.81 -1.00
N GLU A 50 0.05 -21.84 -1.28
CA GLU A 50 1.03 -22.71 -0.62
C GLU A 50 1.57 -22.13 0.71
N GLY A 51 1.10 -20.94 1.12
CA GLY A 51 1.49 -20.29 2.38
C GLY A 51 2.90 -19.71 2.39
N LEU A 52 3.54 -19.55 1.21
CA LEU A 52 4.90 -19.02 1.09
C LEU A 52 4.94 -17.49 1.23
N VAL A 53 3.83 -16.81 0.93
CA VAL A 53 3.66 -15.35 1.06
C VAL A 53 2.26 -15.00 1.57
N PRO A 54 2.06 -13.81 2.17
CA PRO A 54 0.72 -13.30 2.43
C PRO A 54 -0.05 -13.04 1.13
N PRO A 55 -1.40 -13.18 1.12
CA PRO A 55 -2.21 -12.84 -0.04
C PRO A 55 -2.15 -11.34 -0.35
N LEU A 56 -2.29 -10.98 -1.62
CA LEU A 56 -2.34 -9.58 -2.06
C LEU A 56 -3.56 -8.88 -1.44
N ARG A 57 -3.35 -7.67 -0.89
CA ARG A 57 -4.38 -6.81 -0.29
C ARG A 57 -4.38 -5.42 -0.94
N LEU A 58 -4.14 -5.39 -2.26
CA LEU A 58 -4.16 -4.16 -3.02
C LEU A 58 -5.61 -3.72 -3.23
N VAL A 59 -5.86 -2.42 -3.11
CA VAL A 59 -7.14 -1.83 -3.48
C VAL A 59 -7.02 -1.44 -4.96
N SER A 60 -7.93 -1.91 -5.81
CA SER A 60 -7.99 -1.47 -7.20
C SER A 60 -8.33 0.01 -7.23
N GLY A 61 -7.49 0.82 -7.88
CA GLY A 61 -7.81 2.23 -8.12
C GLY A 61 -8.98 2.35 -9.08
N GLU A 62 -9.89 3.29 -8.81
CA GLU A 62 -10.92 3.73 -9.76
C GLU A 62 -10.31 4.50 -10.95
#